data_AF-A0A0F7LKP7-F1
#
_entry.id   AF-A0A0F7LKP7-F1
#
_cell.length_a   1.000
_cell.length_b   1.000
_cell.length_c   1.000
_cell.angle_alpha   90.00
_cell.angle_beta   90.00
_cell.angle_gamma   90.00
#
_symmetry.space_group_name_H-M   'P 1'
#
loop_
_entity.id
_entity.type
_entity.pdbx_description
1 polymer ?
#
loop_
_entity_poly.entity_id
_entity_poly.type
_entity_poly.pdbx_seq_one_letter_code
_entity_poly.pdbx_strand_id
1 'polypeptide(L)'
;MATYRELLAKESPEMQARVAERIEEASIQIALSQLRDELKISQTELAAIMGVKQPSVARMEQADNDPRLSTLKRYVKALGGELSLDVTLPTGKRVVFYL
;
A
#
# COMPACT_ATOMS: atom_id res chain seq x y z
N MET A 1 -9.31 -11.15 25.36
CA MET A 1 -8.73 -11.22 24.00
C MET A 1 -7.64 -10.18 23.95
N ALA A 2 -6.36 -10.58 23.98
CA ALA A 2 -5.24 -9.64 23.99
C ALA A 2 -5.24 -8.86 22.67
N THR A 3 -5.10 -7.54 22.75
CA THR A 3 -5.10 -6.69 21.55
C THR A 3 -3.79 -6.91 20.80
N TYR A 4 -3.79 -6.85 19.46
CA TYR A 4 -2.60 -7.05 18.62
C TYR A 4 -1.33 -6.30 19.11
N ARG A 5 -1.52 -5.11 19.71
CA ARG A 5 -0.46 -4.32 20.36
C ARG A 5 0.18 -4.99 21.60
N GLU A 6 -0.58 -5.75 22.37
CA GLU A 6 -0.11 -6.42 23.60
C GLU A 6 0.71 -7.68 23.30
N LEU A 7 0.45 -8.33 22.16
CA LEU A 7 1.24 -9.47 21.67
C LEU A 7 2.61 -9.01 21.14
N LEU A 8 2.68 -7.84 20.49
CA LEU A 8 3.93 -7.24 20.00
C LEU A 8 4.85 -6.73 21.12
N ALA A 9 4.30 -6.37 22.28
CA ALA A 9 5.06 -5.86 23.42
C ALA A 9 5.84 -6.95 24.20
N LYS A 10 5.60 -8.23 23.89
CA LYS A 10 6.28 -9.39 24.51
C LYS A 10 7.45 -9.95 23.69
N GLU A 11 7.70 -9.40 22.50
CA GLU A 11 8.73 -9.90 21.59
C GLU A 11 10.04 -9.11 21.74
N SER A 12 11.17 -9.79 21.53
CA SER A 12 12.51 -9.22 21.74
C SER A 12 12.79 -8.05 20.77
N PRO A 13 13.73 -7.13 21.10
CA PRO A 13 14.16 -6.06 20.20
C PRO A 13 14.60 -6.57 18.82
N GLU A 14 15.08 -7.81 18.76
CA GLU A 14 15.52 -8.49 17.54
C GLU A 14 14.34 -8.89 16.64
N MET A 15 13.21 -9.30 17.22
CA MET A 15 11.97 -9.54 16.48
C MET A 15 11.29 -8.25 16.03
N GLN A 16 11.39 -7.18 16.83
CA GLN A 16 10.94 -5.85 16.40
C GLN A 16 11.74 -5.33 15.20
N ALA A 17 13.07 -5.54 15.21
CA ALA A 17 13.93 -5.20 14.07
C ALA A 17 13.60 -6.04 12.83
N ARG A 18 13.37 -7.35 12.96
CA ARG A 18 12.94 -8.21 11.84
C ARG A 18 11.55 -7.91 11.31
N VAL A 19 10.63 -7.46 12.17
CA VAL A 19 9.30 -7.00 11.74
C VAL A 19 9.42 -5.66 11.03
N ALA A 20 10.26 -4.73 11.51
CA ALA A 20 10.53 -3.47 10.83
C ALA A 20 11.17 -3.69 9.44
N GLU A 21 12.13 -4.60 9.34
CA GLU A 21 12.78 -5.02 8.09
C GLU A 21 11.78 -5.70 7.13
N ARG A 22 10.82 -6.48 7.65
CA ARG A 22 9.69 -7.04 6.86
C ARG A 22 8.63 -6.02 6.47
N ILE A 23 8.46 -4.94 7.24
CA ILE A 23 7.61 -3.80 6.88
C ILE A 23 8.29 -2.96 5.79
N GLU A 24 9.61 -2.96 5.72
CA GLU A 24 10.38 -2.33 4.63
C GLU A 24 10.12 -3.05 3.28
N GLU A 25 9.84 -4.36 3.33
CA GLU A 25 9.27 -5.15 2.22
C GLU A 25 7.73 -5.20 2.24
N ALA A 26 7.05 -4.16 2.72
CA ALA A 26 5.63 -4.02 2.49
C ALA A 26 5.38 -3.86 0.98
N SER A 27 5.06 -4.97 0.32
CA SER A 27 4.62 -5.01 -1.07
C SER A 27 3.53 -3.96 -1.27
N ILE A 28 3.80 -2.98 -2.14
CA ILE A 28 2.85 -1.92 -2.52
C ILE A 28 1.49 -2.52 -2.89
N GLN A 29 1.49 -3.71 -3.48
CA GLN A 29 0.32 -4.43 -3.95
C GLN A 29 -0.56 -4.90 -2.79
N ILE A 30 0.04 -5.36 -1.68
CA ILE A 30 -0.69 -5.64 -0.43
C ILE A 30 -1.31 -4.36 0.13
N ALA A 31 -0.56 -3.25 0.12
CA ALA A 31 -1.06 -1.96 0.59
C ALA A 31 -2.24 -1.45 -0.27
N LEU A 32 -2.21 -1.63 -1.59
CA LEU A 32 -3.31 -1.27 -2.49
C LEU A 32 -4.61 -2.04 -2.18
N SER A 33 -4.49 -3.35 -1.93
CA SER A 33 -5.64 -4.19 -1.55
C SER A 33 -6.21 -3.73 -0.20
N GLN A 34 -5.35 -3.48 0.79
CA GLN A 34 -5.77 -2.99 2.11
C GLN A 34 -6.49 -1.63 2.03
N LEU A 35 -5.97 -0.68 1.25
CA LEU A 35 -6.62 0.62 1.04
C LEU A 35 -8.02 0.47 0.43
N ARG A 36 -8.16 -0.43 -0.55
CA ARG A 36 -9.45 -0.72 -1.17
C ARG A 36 -10.42 -1.36 -0.18
N ASP A 37 -9.95 -2.32 0.62
CA ASP A 37 -10.75 -3.01 1.63
C ASP A 37 -11.21 -2.07 2.76
N GLU A 38 -10.36 -1.12 3.18
CA GLU A 38 -10.70 -0.09 4.17
C GLU A 38 -11.87 0.79 3.70
N LEU A 39 -11.93 1.07 2.40
CA LEU A 39 -13.02 1.80 1.76
C LEU A 39 -14.22 0.90 1.40
N LYS A 40 -14.14 -0.41 1.68
CA LYS A 40 -15.18 -1.42 1.37
C LYS A 40 -15.57 -1.48 -0.10
N ILE A 41 -14.62 -1.22 -0.99
CA ILE A 41 -14.82 -1.28 -2.44
C ILE A 41 -14.36 -2.65 -2.94
N SER A 42 -15.15 -3.34 -3.76
CA SER A 42 -14.74 -4.59 -4.40
C SER A 42 -13.80 -4.32 -5.59
N GLN A 43 -13.02 -5.33 -5.99
CA GLN A 43 -12.18 -5.24 -7.19
C GLN A 43 -13.00 -4.94 -8.46
N THR A 44 -14.24 -5.43 -8.54
CA THR A 44 -15.16 -5.19 -9.66
C THR A 44 -15.65 -3.75 -9.69
N GLU A 45 -16.01 -3.19 -8.54
CA GLU A 45 -16.43 -1.79 -8.44
C GLU A 45 -15.27 -0.85 -8.77
N LEU A 46 -14.08 -1.12 -8.22
CA LEU A 46 -12.89 -0.34 -8.57
C LEU A 46 -12.56 -0.42 -10.05
N ALA A 47 -12.68 -1.61 -10.65
CA ALA A 47 -12.47 -1.79 -12.09
C ALA A 47 -13.46 -0.96 -12.92
N ALA A 48 -14.73 -0.90 -12.49
CA ALA A 48 -15.75 -0.07 -13.14
C ALA A 48 -15.40 1.43 -13.04
N ILE A 49 -14.98 1.91 -11.86
CA ILE A 49 -14.56 3.31 -11.67
C ILE A 49 -13.32 3.63 -12.53
N MET A 50 -12.37 2.71 -12.60
CA MET A 50 -11.14 2.86 -13.38
C MET A 50 -11.33 2.67 -14.90
N GLY A 51 -12.50 2.18 -15.34
CA GLY A 51 -12.78 1.85 -16.74
C GLY A 51 -11.94 0.68 -17.26
N VAL A 52 -11.61 -0.28 -16.41
CA VAL A 52 -10.82 -1.48 -16.76
C VAL A 52 -11.58 -2.76 -16.42
N LYS A 53 -11.04 -3.93 -16.79
CA LYS A 53 -11.63 -5.21 -16.41
C LYS A 53 -11.20 -5.60 -15.00
N GLN A 54 -12.04 -6.30 -14.24
CA GLN A 54 -11.71 -6.77 -12.88
C GLN A 54 -10.37 -7.54 -12.79
N PRO A 55 -9.99 -8.43 -13.74
CA PRO A 55 -8.68 -9.08 -13.70
C PRO A 55 -7.50 -8.11 -13.81
N SER A 56 -7.70 -6.92 -14.37
CA SER A 56 -6.67 -5.87 -14.40
C SER A 56 -6.42 -5.31 -13.00
N VAL A 57 -7.48 -5.10 -12.20
CA VAL A 57 -7.36 -4.68 -10.80
C VAL A 57 -6.76 -5.78 -9.95
N ALA A 58 -7.21 -7.03 -10.12
CA ALA A 58 -6.63 -8.18 -9.43
C ALA A 58 -5.12 -8.30 -9.69
N ARG A 59 -4.68 -8.12 -10.96
CA ARG A 59 -3.25 -8.10 -11.31
C ARG A 59 -2.50 -6.93 -10.67
N MET A 60 -3.12 -5.76 -10.54
CA MET A 60 -2.49 -4.62 -9.85
C MET A 60 -2.22 -4.92 -8.37
N GLU A 61 -3.08 -5.72 -7.74
CA GLU A 61 -2.98 -6.13 -6.33
C GLU A 61 -2.17 -7.43 -6.12
N GLN A 62 -1.65 -8.07 -7.17
CA GLN A 62 -0.81 -9.27 -7.07
C GLN A 62 0.63 -8.96 -6.70
N ALA A 63 1.23 -9.76 -5.82
CA ALA A 63 2.57 -9.54 -5.27
C ALA A 63 3.72 -9.53 -6.31
N ASP A 64 3.53 -10.12 -7.49
CA ASP A 64 4.52 -10.21 -8.57
C ASP A 64 4.41 -9.08 -9.62
N ASN A 65 3.43 -8.19 -9.48
CA ASN A 65 3.22 -7.10 -10.43
C ASN A 65 3.94 -5.83 -9.99
N ASP A 66 4.70 -5.18 -10.87
CA ASP A 66 5.34 -3.88 -10.62
C ASP A 66 4.54 -2.73 -11.28
N PRO A 67 3.55 -2.13 -10.61
CA PRO A 67 2.72 -1.10 -11.20
C PRO A 67 3.50 0.21 -11.37
N ARG A 68 3.42 0.78 -12.57
CA ARG A 68 3.92 2.14 -12.83
C ARG A 68 3.28 3.16 -11.88
N LEU A 69 4.00 4.21 -11.55
CA LEU A 69 3.50 5.33 -10.73
C LEU A 69 2.20 5.95 -11.26
N SER A 70 2.06 6.04 -12.59
CA SER A 70 0.82 6.49 -13.24
C SER A 70 -0.38 5.59 -12.94
N THR A 71 -0.15 4.29 -12.79
CA THR A 71 -1.17 3.30 -12.45
C THR A 71 -1.58 3.45 -10.98
N LEU A 72 -0.60 3.59 -10.08
CA LEU A 72 -0.85 3.86 -8.66
C LEU A 72 -1.67 5.13 -8.46
N LYS A 73 -1.29 6.22 -9.15
CA LYS A 73 -2.04 7.47 -9.13
C LYS A 73 -3.49 7.28 -9.59
N ARG A 74 -3.73 6.58 -10.70
CA ARG A 74 -5.09 6.30 -11.19
C ARG A 74 -5.89 5.43 -10.22
N TYR A 75 -5.25 4.44 -9.60
CA TYR A 75 -5.88 3.56 -8.62
C TYR A 75 -6.31 4.34 -7.38
N VAL A 76 -5.39 5.08 -6.76
CA VAL A 76 -5.67 5.91 -5.57
C VAL A 76 -6.72 6.97 -5.86
N LYS A 77 -6.66 7.61 -7.04
CA LYS A 77 -7.68 8.58 -7.47
C LYS A 77 -9.04 7.95 -7.67
N ALA A 78 -9.12 6.72 -8.19
CA ALA A 78 -10.38 6.00 -8.35
C ALA A 78 -11.00 5.60 -7.00
N LEU A 79 -10.17 5.43 -5.96
CA LEU A 79 -10.61 5.29 -4.57
C LEU A 79 -10.99 6.63 -3.92
N GLY A 80 -10.79 7.77 -4.59
CA GLY A 80 -11.04 9.11 -4.06
C GLY A 80 -9.92 9.66 -3.17
N GLY A 81 -8.75 9.01 -3.16
CA GLY A 81 -7.57 9.46 -2.42
C GLY A 81 -6.62 10.32 -3.25
N GLU A 82 -5.58 10.82 -2.58
CA GLU A 82 -4.46 11.54 -3.18
C GLU A 82 -3.16 10.77 -2.92
N LEU A 83 -2.30 10.68 -3.95
CA LEU A 83 -1.01 10.01 -3.84
C LEU A 83 0.08 11.06 -3.65
N SER A 84 0.93 10.88 -2.65
CA SER A 84 2.14 11.67 -2.46
C SER A 84 3.38 10.79 -2.37
N LEU A 85 4.48 11.22 -2.99
CA LEU A 85 5.78 10.58 -2.89
C LEU A 85 6.65 11.36 -1.90
N ASP A 86 6.96 10.74 -0.75
CA ASP A 86 7.92 11.26 0.22
C ASP A 86 9.31 10.68 -0.08
N VAL A 87 10.27 11.55 -0.34
CA VAL A 87 11.66 11.19 -0.68
C VAL A 87 12.61 11.78 0.35
N THR A 88 13.36 10.92 1.02
CA THR A 88 14.49 11.33 1.87
C THR A 88 15.77 11.29 1.05
N LEU A 89 16.39 12.46 0.83
CA LEU A 89 17.66 12.58 0.12
C LEU A 89 18.84 12.15 1.02
N PRO A 90 20.00 11.76 0.44
CA PRO A 90 21.20 11.42 1.21
C PRO A 90 21.69 12.54 2.15
N THR A 91 21.28 13.79 1.88
CA THR A 91 21.58 14.95 2.73
C THR A 91 20.69 15.05 3.97
N GLY A 92 19.78 14.10 4.19
CA GLY A 92 18.77 14.13 5.26
C GLY A 92 17.59 15.07 4.97
N LYS A 93 17.53 15.67 3.78
CA LYS A 93 16.41 16.54 3.37
C LYS A 93 15.24 15.68 2.91
N ARG A 94 14.05 15.90 3.47
CA ARG A 94 12.79 15.30 3.00
C ARG A 94 12.10 16.21 1.99
N VAL A 95 11.59 15.62 0.91
CA VAL A 95 10.84 16.31 -0.15
C VAL A 95 9.60 15.49 -0.46
N VAL A 96 8.44 16.14 -0.40
CA VAL A 96 7.16 15.50 -0.73
C VAL A 96 6.65 16.03 -2.08
N PHE A 97 6.33 15.12 -2.99
CA PHE A 97 5.68 15.42 -4.27
C PHE A 97 4.23 14.96 -4.22
N TYR A 98 3.29 15.86 -4.52
CA TYR A 98 1.88 15.50 -4.69
C TYR A 98 1.65 15.09 -6.14
N LEU A 99 1.16 13.87 -6.36
CA LEU A 99 1.08 13.24 -7.67
C LEU A 99 -0.32 13.30 -8.27
#